data_AF-A0A496VZZ9-F1
#
_entry.id   AF-A0A496VZZ9-F1
#
_cell.length_a   1.000
_cell.length_b   1.000
_cell.length_c   1.000
_cell.angle_alpha   90.00
_cell.angle_beta   90.00
_cell.angle_gamma   90.00
#
_symmetry.space_group_name_H-M   'P 1'
#
loop_
_entity.id
_entity.type
_entity.pdbx_description
1 polymer ?
#
loop_
_entity_poly.entity_id
_entity_poly.type
_entity_poly.pdbx_seq_one_letter_code
_entity_poly.pdbx_strand_id
1 'polypeptide(L)'
;MTVGWLAYTQAQNALKSEVINKLIAVRDIKAKQIAKYFDERLIDVKVLSKNPAMIDAVYALNDANYASMKALKTDDVGAMKQYRTLYLGKPKQEDANDGSTYSAVHAKYHAVFKEYKEAYGYSDLFIVEPHTGTIIYSVEKEDDFGTSLKKGPYADTNIGHVFKKTVIATERDIT
;
A
#
# COMPACT_ATOMS: atom_id res chain seq x y z
N MET A 1 9.97 42.22 -50.30
CA MET A 1 10.46 42.36 -48.92
C MET A 1 9.35 42.16 -47.88
N THR A 2 8.17 42.77 -48.04
CA THR A 2 7.05 42.70 -47.08
C THR A 2 6.36 41.33 -46.99
N VAL A 3 6.15 40.65 -48.13
CA VAL A 3 5.49 39.33 -48.17
C VAL A 3 6.29 38.25 -47.44
N GLY A 4 7.63 38.26 -47.56
CA GLY A 4 8.50 37.31 -46.88
C GLY A 4 8.52 37.48 -45.36
N TRP A 5 8.47 38.72 -44.86
CA TRP A 5 8.39 39.03 -43.43
C TRP A 5 7.02 38.64 -42.84
N LEU A 6 5.93 38.91 -43.56
CA LEU A 6 4.58 38.44 -43.20
C LEU A 6 4.49 36.91 -43.17
N ALA A 7 5.01 36.22 -44.19
CA ALA A 7 5.03 34.77 -44.22
C ALA A 7 5.87 34.18 -43.07
N TYR A 8 7.04 34.76 -42.80
CA TYR A 8 7.92 34.34 -41.72
C TYR A 8 7.27 34.50 -40.33
N THR A 9 6.67 35.67 -40.07
CA THR A 9 5.98 35.94 -38.80
C THR A 9 4.75 35.05 -38.61
N GLN A 10 3.96 34.83 -39.67
CA GLN A 10 2.82 33.93 -39.66
C GLN A 10 3.25 32.49 -39.35
N ALA A 11 4.30 32.00 -40.01
CA ALA A 11 4.85 30.67 -39.77
C ALA A 11 5.41 30.52 -38.35
N GLN A 12 6.12 31.53 -37.84
CA GLN A 12 6.64 31.51 -36.47
C GLN A 12 5.51 31.48 -35.43
N ASN A 13 4.46 32.27 -35.64
CA ASN A 13 3.29 32.31 -34.75
C ASN A 13 2.49 31.01 -34.81
N ALA A 14 2.31 30.43 -36.00
CA ALA A 14 1.66 29.13 -36.18
C ALA A 14 2.44 28.03 -35.46
N LEU A 15 3.76 27.96 -35.63
CA LEU A 15 4.61 26.98 -34.96
C LEU A 15 4.58 27.13 -33.43
N LYS A 16 4.66 28.37 -32.92
CA LYS A 16 4.51 28.65 -31.48
C LYS A 16 3.15 28.18 -30.95
N SER A 17 2.08 28.49 -31.67
CA SER A 17 0.72 28.07 -31.30
C SER A 17 0.57 26.55 -31.31
N GLU A 18 1.14 25.86 -32.30
CA GLU A 18 1.14 24.40 -32.39
C GLU A 18 1.88 23.76 -31.22
N VAL A 19 3.07 24.28 -30.87
CA VAL A 19 3.84 23.81 -29.70
C VAL A 19 3.06 24.01 -28.40
N ILE A 20 2.43 25.18 -28.20
CA ILE A 20 1.62 25.45 -27.01
C ILE A 20 0.43 24.50 -26.95
N ASN A 21 -0.30 24.31 -28.05
CA ASN A 21 -1.44 23.40 -28.11
C ASN A 21 -1.02 21.95 -27.81
N LYS A 22 0.14 21.51 -28.31
CA LYS A 22 0.70 20.20 -28.01
C LYS A 22 1.04 20.05 -26.52
N LEU A 23 1.63 21.07 -25.89
CA LEU A 23 1.93 21.05 -24.45
C LEU A 23 0.65 21.02 -23.61
N ILE A 24 -0.38 21.77 -23.99
CA ILE A 24 -1.70 21.72 -23.34
C ILE A 24 -2.31 20.33 -23.46
N ALA A 25 -2.29 19.74 -24.66
CA ALA A 25 -2.80 18.39 -24.87
C ALA A 25 -2.03 17.35 -24.03
N VAL A 26 -0.69 17.43 -23.99
CA VAL A 26 0.14 16.54 -23.15
C VAL A 26 -0.18 16.74 -21.68
N ARG A 27 -0.30 17.99 -21.20
CA ARG A 27 -0.69 18.31 -19.82
C ARG A 27 -2.04 17.68 -19.48
N ASP A 28 -3.05 17.86 -20.32
CA ASP A 28 -4.41 17.37 -20.08
C ASP A 28 -4.47 15.84 -20.11
N ILE A 29 -3.74 15.20 -21.03
CA ILE A 29 -3.57 13.74 -21.08
C ILE A 29 -2.91 13.25 -19.79
N LYS A 30 -1.84 13.90 -19.32
CA LYS A 30 -1.14 13.52 -18.10
C LYS A 30 -1.99 13.69 -16.85
N ALA A 31 -2.74 14.80 -16.76
CA ALA A 31 -3.69 15.00 -15.67
C ALA A 31 -4.76 13.90 -15.63
N LYS A 32 -5.33 13.54 -16.78
CA LYS A 32 -6.28 12.42 -16.89
C LYS A 32 -5.66 11.08 -16.53
N GLN A 33 -4.43 10.82 -16.94
CA GLN A 33 -3.70 9.59 -16.59
C GLN A 33 -3.51 9.45 -15.07
N ILE A 34 -3.13 10.53 -14.39
CA ILE A 34 -2.95 10.53 -12.92
C ILE A 34 -4.29 10.30 -12.21
N ALA A 35 -5.35 11.01 -12.60
CA ALA A 35 -6.68 10.82 -12.01
C ALA A 35 -7.18 9.37 -12.19
N LYS A 36 -7.11 8.87 -13.42
CA LYS A 36 -7.48 7.49 -13.76
C LYS A 36 -6.69 6.45 -12.95
N TYR A 37 -5.38 6.67 -12.77
CA TYR A 37 -4.56 5.78 -11.96
C TYR A 37 -5.09 5.65 -10.53
N PHE A 38 -5.41 6.76 -9.86
CA PHE A 38 -5.94 6.73 -8.50
C PHE A 38 -7.34 6.12 -8.42
N ASP A 39 -8.22 6.42 -9.39
CA ASP A 39 -9.56 5.83 -9.46
C ASP A 39 -9.51 4.29 -9.56
N GLU A 40 -8.66 3.78 -10.45
CA GLU A 40 -8.45 2.33 -10.59
C GLU A 40 -7.90 1.70 -9.31
N ARG A 41 -6.87 2.30 -8.67
CA ARG A 41 -6.30 1.75 -7.44
C ARG A 41 -7.30 1.73 -6.28
N LEU A 42 -8.19 2.73 -6.18
CA LEU A 42 -9.25 2.74 -5.17
C LEU A 42 -10.30 1.66 -5.40
N ILE A 43 -10.65 1.41 -6.66
CA ILE A 43 -11.56 0.31 -7.03
C ILE A 43 -10.92 -1.04 -6.69
N ASP A 44 -9.67 -1.25 -7.08
CA ASP A 44 -8.94 -2.49 -6.81
C ASP A 44 -8.90 -2.82 -5.31
N VAL A 45 -8.51 -1.84 -4.47
CA VAL A 45 -8.47 -2.00 -3.00
C VAL A 45 -9.86 -2.32 -2.44
N LYS A 46 -10.92 -1.68 -2.95
CA LYS A 46 -12.30 -1.92 -2.51
C LYS A 46 -12.83 -3.31 -2.89
N VAL A 47 -12.44 -3.82 -4.06
CA VAL A 47 -12.79 -5.17 -4.49
C VAL A 47 -12.02 -6.19 -3.65
N LEU A 48 -10.73 -5.94 -3.45
CA LEU A 48 -9.87 -6.79 -2.66
C LEU A 48 -10.27 -6.94 -1.21
N SER A 49 -10.62 -5.84 -0.54
CA SER A 49 -10.97 -5.86 0.88
C SER A 49 -12.22 -6.70 1.16
N LYS A 50 -12.99 -7.00 0.11
CA LYS A 50 -14.18 -7.86 0.15
C LYS A 50 -13.92 -9.28 -0.33
N ASN A 51 -12.71 -9.59 -0.79
CA ASN A 51 -12.35 -10.93 -1.23
C ASN A 51 -12.31 -11.87 0.00
N PRO A 52 -13.07 -12.98 0.02
CA PRO A 52 -13.08 -13.92 1.14
C PRO A 52 -11.69 -14.42 1.55
N ALA A 53 -10.79 -14.68 0.59
CA ALA A 53 -9.43 -15.13 0.89
C ALA A 53 -8.61 -14.05 1.62
N MET A 54 -8.82 -12.77 1.28
CA MET A 54 -8.19 -11.65 1.98
C MET A 54 -8.74 -11.53 3.40
N ILE A 55 -10.06 -11.61 3.55
CA ILE A 55 -10.74 -11.56 4.85
C ILE A 55 -10.24 -12.70 5.76
N ASP A 56 -10.22 -13.93 5.25
CA ASP A 56 -9.74 -15.11 5.98
C ASP A 56 -8.28 -14.97 6.40
N ALA A 57 -7.45 -14.40 5.55
CA ALA A 57 -6.04 -14.17 5.84
C ALA A 57 -5.84 -13.11 6.93
N VAL A 58 -6.58 -12.00 6.88
CA VAL A 58 -6.56 -10.97 7.93
C VAL A 58 -6.96 -11.57 9.28
N TYR A 59 -8.07 -12.31 9.33
CA TYR A 59 -8.50 -12.96 10.57
C TYR A 59 -7.48 -14.00 11.06
N ALA A 60 -6.99 -14.88 10.19
CA ALA A 60 -6.05 -15.92 10.59
C ALA A 60 -4.72 -15.36 11.13
N LEU A 61 -4.19 -14.30 10.49
CA LEU A 61 -2.95 -13.65 10.95
C LEU A 61 -3.17 -12.92 12.28
N ASN A 62 -4.31 -12.24 12.43
CA ASN A 62 -4.66 -11.57 13.66
C ASN A 62 -4.84 -12.56 14.82
N ASP A 63 -5.53 -13.66 14.59
CA ASP A 63 -5.74 -14.72 15.58
C ASP A 63 -4.42 -15.38 16.00
N ALA A 64 -3.52 -15.62 15.03
CA ALA A 64 -2.19 -16.16 15.30
C ALA A 64 -1.32 -15.18 16.11
N ASN A 65 -1.40 -13.88 15.79
CA ASN A 65 -0.71 -12.86 16.57
C ASN A 65 -1.31 -12.73 17.98
N TYR A 66 -2.63 -12.74 18.12
CA TYR A 66 -3.33 -12.69 19.40
C TYR A 66 -2.99 -13.89 20.30
N ALA A 67 -2.93 -15.09 19.73
CA ALA A 67 -2.50 -16.29 20.46
C ALA A 67 -1.07 -16.13 21.02
N SER A 68 -0.17 -15.56 20.22
CA SER A 68 1.21 -15.27 20.59
C SER A 68 1.31 -14.19 21.66
N MET A 69 0.55 -13.11 21.51
CA MET A 69 0.41 -12.03 22.48
C MET A 69 -0.06 -12.57 23.84
N LYS A 70 -1.07 -13.44 23.86
CA LYS A 70 -1.59 -14.09 25.07
C LYS A 70 -0.56 -15.01 25.71
N ALA A 71 0.14 -15.83 24.92
CA ALA A 71 1.16 -16.75 25.43
C ALA A 71 2.34 -16.02 26.06
N LEU A 72 2.78 -14.91 25.44
CA LEU A 72 3.90 -14.08 25.88
C LEU A 72 3.50 -13.01 26.91
N LYS A 73 2.21 -12.84 27.20
CA LYS A 73 1.65 -11.80 28.10
C LYS A 73 2.15 -10.40 27.74
N THR A 74 2.14 -10.08 26.47
CA THR A 74 2.67 -8.83 25.92
C THR A 74 1.62 -8.10 25.07
N ASP A 75 1.97 -7.02 24.39
CA ASP A 75 1.12 -6.32 23.42
C ASP A 75 1.40 -6.82 21.99
N ASP A 76 0.65 -6.33 20.99
CA ASP A 76 0.84 -6.78 19.59
C ASP A 76 2.27 -6.55 19.09
N VAL A 77 2.89 -5.43 19.41
CA VAL A 77 4.26 -5.13 19.02
C VAL A 77 5.24 -6.10 19.68
N GLY A 78 5.05 -6.41 20.96
CA GLY A 78 5.84 -7.39 21.68
C GLY A 78 5.70 -8.81 21.11
N ALA A 79 4.49 -9.21 20.71
CA ALA A 79 4.24 -10.49 20.06
C ALA A 79 4.91 -10.55 18.68
N MET A 80 4.80 -9.47 17.91
CA MET A 80 5.41 -9.35 16.60
C MET A 80 6.94 -9.27 16.64
N LYS A 81 7.57 -8.95 17.77
CA LYS A 81 9.04 -8.85 17.88
C LYS A 81 9.76 -10.14 17.49
N GLN A 82 9.20 -11.30 17.86
CA GLN A 82 9.78 -12.59 17.48
C GLN A 82 9.69 -12.82 15.97
N TYR A 83 8.54 -12.50 15.36
CA TYR A 83 8.31 -12.66 13.93
C TYR A 83 9.11 -11.66 13.10
N ARG A 84 9.21 -10.41 13.56
CA ARG A 84 10.12 -9.42 12.97
C ARG A 84 11.53 -9.96 12.88
N THR A 85 12.05 -10.57 13.95
CA THR A 85 13.40 -11.14 13.94
C THR A 85 13.56 -12.27 12.90
N LEU A 86 12.52 -13.06 12.68
CA LEU A 86 12.55 -14.20 11.77
C LEU A 86 12.43 -13.81 10.28
N TYR A 87 11.61 -12.80 9.98
CA TYR A 87 11.20 -12.45 8.60
C TYR A 87 11.74 -11.11 8.06
N LEU A 88 12.20 -10.19 8.91
CA LEU A 88 12.68 -8.86 8.50
C LEU A 88 13.74 -8.94 7.39
N GLY A 89 13.53 -8.20 6.29
CA GLY A 89 14.43 -8.16 5.14
C GLY A 89 14.45 -9.43 4.30
N LYS A 90 13.52 -10.38 4.53
CA LYS A 90 13.43 -11.66 3.82
C LYS A 90 12.09 -11.79 3.09
N PRO A 91 11.88 -11.01 2.01
CA PRO A 91 10.61 -10.98 1.29
C PRO A 91 10.20 -12.37 0.77
N LYS A 92 11.16 -13.22 0.37
CA LYS A 92 10.92 -14.56 -0.17
C LYS A 92 10.69 -15.66 0.88
N GLN A 93 10.83 -15.36 2.17
CA GLN A 93 10.67 -16.37 3.22
C GLN A 93 9.18 -16.62 3.45
N GLU A 94 8.75 -17.85 3.16
CA GLU A 94 7.36 -18.30 3.37
C GLU A 94 7.13 -18.80 4.80
N ASP A 95 8.05 -19.61 5.32
CA ASP A 95 7.99 -20.17 6.68
C ASP A 95 9.34 -19.99 7.37
N ALA A 96 9.33 -19.58 8.63
CA ALA A 96 10.51 -19.50 9.49
C ALA A 96 10.93 -20.85 10.08
N ASN A 97 10.11 -21.91 9.91
CA ASN A 97 10.27 -23.23 10.51
C ASN A 97 10.39 -23.19 12.05
N ASP A 98 9.71 -22.22 12.68
CA ASP A 98 9.66 -22.05 14.14
C ASP A 98 8.54 -22.85 14.80
N GLY A 99 7.71 -23.54 14.00
CA GLY A 99 6.56 -24.31 14.47
C GLY A 99 5.40 -23.46 14.99
N SER A 100 5.44 -22.14 14.80
CA SER A 100 4.38 -21.25 15.27
C SER A 100 3.19 -21.25 14.33
N THR A 101 1.99 -21.07 14.90
CA THR A 101 0.76 -20.87 14.12
C THR A 101 0.89 -19.69 13.17
N TYR A 102 1.58 -18.62 13.59
CA TYR A 102 1.83 -17.45 12.76
C TYR A 102 2.61 -17.82 11.49
N SER A 103 3.72 -18.56 11.61
CA SER A 103 4.51 -18.95 10.44
C SER A 103 3.75 -19.88 9.50
N ALA A 104 2.92 -20.78 10.03
CA ALA A 104 2.07 -21.64 9.20
C ALA A 104 1.00 -20.83 8.43
N VAL A 105 0.37 -19.86 9.08
CA VAL A 105 -0.60 -18.96 8.44
C VAL A 105 0.10 -18.03 7.44
N HIS A 106 1.26 -17.48 7.80
CA HIS A 106 2.09 -16.66 6.92
C HIS A 106 2.43 -17.44 5.64
N ALA A 107 2.96 -18.66 5.76
CA ALA A 107 3.29 -19.52 4.63
C ALA A 107 2.09 -19.79 3.72
N LYS A 108 0.90 -20.04 4.30
CA LYS A 108 -0.33 -20.30 3.55
C LYS A 108 -0.73 -19.15 2.63
N TYR A 109 -0.58 -17.90 3.07
CA TYR A 109 -1.08 -16.72 2.34
C TYR A 109 0.00 -15.91 1.63
N HIS A 110 1.27 -16.07 1.99
CA HIS A 110 2.36 -15.25 1.47
C HIS A 110 2.46 -15.29 -0.07
N ALA A 111 2.34 -16.47 -0.68
CA ALA A 111 2.39 -16.64 -2.13
C ALA A 111 1.31 -15.80 -2.85
N VAL A 112 0.06 -15.88 -2.37
CA VAL A 112 -1.07 -15.14 -2.96
C VAL A 112 -0.89 -13.62 -2.81
N PHE A 113 -0.40 -13.16 -1.65
CA PHE A 113 -0.15 -11.74 -1.44
C PHE A 113 1.00 -11.20 -2.27
N LYS A 114 2.04 -12.01 -2.48
CA LYS A 114 3.13 -11.67 -3.37
C LYS A 114 2.66 -11.58 -4.82
N GLU A 115 1.91 -12.56 -5.31
CA GLU A 115 1.31 -12.53 -6.65
C GLU A 115 0.41 -11.31 -6.83
N TYR A 116 -0.42 -11.00 -5.82
CA TYR A 116 -1.28 -9.84 -5.87
C TYR A 116 -0.48 -8.53 -5.96
N LYS A 117 0.51 -8.37 -5.08
CA LYS A 117 1.40 -7.20 -5.10
C LYS A 117 2.04 -7.03 -6.48
N GLU A 118 2.59 -8.11 -7.04
CA GLU A 118 3.27 -8.10 -8.35
C GLU A 118 2.31 -7.82 -9.52
N ALA A 119 1.14 -8.46 -9.55
CA ALA A 119 0.16 -8.31 -10.63
C ALA A 119 -0.40 -6.88 -10.74
N TYR A 120 -0.54 -6.18 -9.61
CA TYR A 120 -1.11 -4.83 -9.56
C TYR A 120 -0.07 -3.73 -9.38
N GLY A 121 1.22 -4.08 -9.31
CA GLY A 121 2.33 -3.14 -9.22
C GLY A 121 2.39 -2.35 -7.91
N TYR A 122 1.92 -2.91 -6.81
CA TYR A 122 2.04 -2.29 -5.49
C TYR A 122 3.48 -2.39 -4.97
N SER A 123 3.96 -1.36 -4.27
CA SER A 123 5.28 -1.39 -3.64
C SER A 123 5.37 -2.39 -2.50
N ASP A 124 4.33 -2.46 -1.67
CA ASP A 124 4.15 -3.45 -0.61
C ASP A 124 2.64 -3.64 -0.32
N LEU A 125 2.30 -4.70 0.40
CA LEU A 125 0.97 -4.99 0.93
C LEU A 125 1.08 -5.25 2.42
N PHE A 126 0.35 -4.44 3.19
CA PHE A 126 0.32 -4.51 4.64
C PHE A 126 -1.01 -5.07 5.14
N ILE A 127 -0.96 -5.85 6.22
CA ILE A 127 -2.10 -6.09 7.09
C ILE A 127 -1.79 -5.45 8.43
N VAL A 128 -2.69 -4.58 8.86
CA VAL A 128 -2.53 -3.77 10.07
C VAL A 128 -3.66 -4.09 11.03
N GLU A 129 -3.31 -4.43 12.27
CA GLU A 129 -4.29 -4.61 13.33
C GLU A 129 -4.95 -3.25 13.65
N PRO A 130 -6.27 -3.10 13.52
CA PRO A 130 -6.95 -1.80 13.56
C PRO A 130 -6.91 -1.10 14.93
N HIS A 131 -6.89 -1.84 16.05
CA HIS A 131 -6.98 -1.28 17.39
C HIS A 131 -5.63 -0.70 17.89
N THR A 132 -4.53 -1.39 17.68
CA THR A 132 -3.18 -1.01 18.09
C THR A 132 -2.39 -0.33 16.96
N GLY A 133 -2.82 -0.54 15.71
CA GLY A 133 -2.13 -0.06 14.51
C GLY A 133 -0.86 -0.84 14.20
N THR A 134 -0.70 -2.04 14.74
CA THR A 134 0.49 -2.86 14.53
C THR A 134 0.46 -3.49 13.14
N ILE A 135 1.55 -3.37 12.38
CA ILE A 135 1.72 -4.04 11.10
C ILE A 135 2.01 -5.52 11.39
N ILE A 136 0.97 -6.36 11.36
CA ILE A 136 1.07 -7.80 11.64
C ILE A 136 1.56 -8.61 10.44
N TYR A 137 1.55 -8.02 9.24
CA TYR A 137 2.08 -8.64 8.03
C TYR A 137 2.51 -7.58 7.00
N SER A 138 3.59 -7.89 6.29
CA SER A 138 4.08 -7.17 5.10
C SER A 138 4.61 -8.19 4.10
N VAL A 139 4.45 -7.95 2.79
CA VAL A 139 5.04 -8.83 1.76
C VAL A 139 6.55 -8.65 1.76
N GLU A 140 7.03 -7.40 1.80
CA GLU A 140 8.45 -7.08 1.75
C GLU A 140 9.19 -7.28 3.09
N LYS A 141 8.45 -7.20 4.20
CA LYS A 141 8.97 -7.18 5.58
C LYS A 141 10.09 -6.17 5.76
N GLU A 142 9.85 -4.92 5.38
CA GLU A 142 10.80 -3.81 5.59
C GLU A 142 10.80 -3.33 7.05
N ASP A 143 11.48 -2.21 7.31
CA ASP A 143 11.73 -1.73 8.67
C ASP A 143 10.48 -1.32 9.45
N ASP A 144 9.35 -1.09 8.79
CA ASP A 144 8.03 -0.86 9.41
C ASP A 144 7.35 -2.14 9.93
N PHE A 145 7.73 -3.33 9.44
CA PHE A 145 7.07 -4.59 9.77
C PHE A 145 7.09 -4.88 11.29
N GLY A 146 5.94 -5.17 11.89
CA GLY A 146 5.85 -5.42 13.33
C GLY A 146 5.92 -4.16 14.20
N THR A 147 5.90 -2.96 13.61
CA THR A 147 5.82 -1.68 14.35
C THR A 147 4.38 -1.15 14.37
N SER A 148 4.10 -0.21 15.29
CA SER A 148 2.78 0.45 15.38
C SER A 148 2.73 1.75 14.56
N LEU A 149 1.71 1.89 13.72
CA LEU A 149 1.36 3.11 12.99
C LEU A 149 0.66 4.16 13.87
N LYS A 150 0.31 3.82 15.12
CA LYS A 150 -0.25 4.79 16.09
C LYS A 150 0.82 5.42 16.97
N LYS A 151 1.78 4.61 17.45
CA LYS A 151 2.76 5.01 18.49
C LYS A 151 4.22 4.66 18.16
N GLY A 152 4.49 4.02 17.03
CA GLY A 152 5.83 3.58 16.62
C GLY A 152 6.54 4.58 15.71
N PRO A 153 7.73 4.22 15.20
CA PRO A 153 8.59 5.12 14.42
C PRO A 153 7.96 5.63 13.11
N TYR A 154 6.97 4.91 12.57
CA TYR A 154 6.28 5.28 11.33
C TYR A 154 4.95 6.01 11.55
N ALA A 155 4.60 6.38 12.79
CA ALA A 155 3.30 6.97 13.11
C ALA A 155 3.05 8.34 12.46
N ASP A 156 4.11 9.12 12.21
CA ASP A 156 4.05 10.45 11.60
C ASP A 156 4.59 10.46 10.16
N THR A 157 4.52 9.29 9.51
CA THR A 157 4.82 9.14 8.07
C THR A 157 3.52 9.05 7.27
N ASN A 158 3.63 9.03 5.94
CA ASN A 158 2.48 8.92 5.04
C ASN A 158 1.57 7.72 5.39
N ILE A 159 2.14 6.54 5.67
CA ILE A 159 1.36 5.34 6.01
C ILE A 159 0.67 5.48 7.37
N GLY A 160 1.34 6.07 8.36
CA GLY A 160 0.76 6.36 9.68
C GLY A 160 -0.40 7.36 9.60
N HIS A 161 -0.25 8.42 8.80
CA HIS A 161 -1.33 9.39 8.57
C HIS A 161 -2.52 8.79 7.82
N VAL A 162 -2.29 7.95 6.80
CA VAL A 162 -3.36 7.26 6.08
C VAL A 162 -4.10 6.31 7.02
N PHE A 163 -3.38 5.51 7.80
CA PHE A 163 -3.99 4.59 8.76
C PHE A 163 -4.89 5.33 9.77
N LYS A 164 -4.40 6.43 10.36
CA LYS A 164 -5.17 7.28 11.27
C LYS A 164 -6.47 7.80 10.61
N LYS A 165 -6.42 8.21 9.34
CA LYS A 165 -7.60 8.67 8.59
C LYS A 165 -8.62 7.55 8.32
N THR A 166 -8.16 6.34 8.01
CA THR A 166 -9.04 5.20 7.68
C THR A 166 -9.81 4.69 8.90
N VAL A 167 -9.16 4.65 10.07
CA VAL A 167 -9.82 4.28 11.33
C VAL A 167 -10.93 5.28 11.67
N ILE A 168 -10.66 6.58 11.53
CA ILE A 168 -11.65 7.65 11.76
C ILE A 168 -12.82 7.59 10.76
N ALA A 169 -12.55 7.28 9.48
CA ALA A 169 -13.59 7.17 8.46
C ALA A 169 -14.55 6.01 8.73
N THR A 170 -14.02 4.88 9.22
CA THR A 170 -14.85 3.73 9.60
C THR A 170 -15.76 4.06 10.77
N GLU A 171 -15.32 4.86 11.75
CA GLU A 171 -16.17 5.29 12.87
C GLU A 171 -17.30 6.25 12.45
N ARG A 172 -17.11 7.03 11.37
CA ARG A 172 -18.12 7.99 10.89
C ARG A 172 -19.23 7.38 10.03
N ASP A 173 -18.97 6.26 9.35
CA ASP A 173 -19.97 5.59 8.50
C ASP A 173 -20.90 4.63 9.29
N ILE A 174 -20.73 4.54 10.62
CA ILE A 174 -21.57 3.71 11.55
C ILE A 174 -22.37 4.54 12.57
N THR A 175 -22.48 5.86 12.38
CA THR A 175 -23.40 6.76 13.12
C THR A 175 -24.25 7.56 12.16
#